data_AF-A0A959K5I5-F1
#
_entry.id   AF-A0A959K5I5-F1
#
_cell.length_a   1.000
_cell.length_b   1.000
_cell.length_c   1.000
_cell.angle_alpha   90.00
_cell.angle_beta   90.00
_cell.angle_gamma   90.00
#
_symmetry.space_group_name_H-M   'P 1'
#
loop_
_entity.id
_entity.type
_entity.pdbx_description
1 polymer ?
#
loop_
_entity_poly.entity_id
_entity_poly.type
_entity_poly.pdbx_seq_one_letter_code
_entity_poly.pdbx_strand_id
1 'polypeptide(L)' 'QVYTSNLFKAGHRIRLHITSSMAPHYDPNPNTGNEIATEKNLISATNTIYHDREHPSRIMLPLIER' A
#
# COMPACT_ATOMS: atom_id res chain seq x y z
N GLN A 1 7.26 -10.21 5.80
CA GLN A 1 6.81 -9.02 6.57
C GLN A 1 8.05 -8.27 7.01
N VAL A 2 8.18 -6.99 6.65
CA VAL A 2 9.31 -6.17 7.07
C VAL A 2 8.85 -5.34 8.25
N TYR A 3 9.58 -5.40 9.36
CA TYR A 3 9.32 -4.57 10.55
C TYR A 3 10.30 -3.40 10.57
N THR A 4 9.94 -2.34 11.30
CA THR A 4 10.82 -1.19 11.51
C THR A 4 10.77 -0.73 12.96
N SER A 5 11.88 -0.17 13.43
CA SER A 5 11.99 0.57 14.68
C SER A 5 12.68 1.88 14.33
N ASN A 6 11.96 3.00 14.46
CA ASN A 6 12.48 4.29 14.04
C ASN A 6 11.99 5.41 14.95
N LEU A 7 12.93 6.25 15.40
CA LEU A 7 12.63 7.50 16.07
C LEU A 7 12.50 8.62 15.03
N PHE A 8 11.28 9.11 14.83
CA PHE A 8 11.05 10.33 14.06
C PHE A 8 11.39 11.54 14.93
N LYS A 9 12.51 12.22 14.62
CA LYS A 9 13.00 13.38 15.38
C LYS A 9 12.16 14.63 15.11
N ALA A 10 12.35 15.65 15.93
CA ALA A 10 11.78 16.97 15.70
C ALA A 10 12.10 17.47 14.27
N GLY A 11 11.08 17.98 13.56
CA GLY A 11 11.19 18.40 12.17
C GLY A 11 11.00 17.29 11.12
N HIS A 12 11.05 16.00 11.51
CA HIS A 12 10.74 14.89 10.59
C HIS A 12 9.23 14.76 10.36
N ARG A 13 8.85 14.08 9.29
CA ARG A 13 7.46 13.74 8.98
C ARG A 13 7.35 12.27 8.60
N ILE A 14 6.20 11.68 8.93
CA ILE A 14 5.81 10.37 8.44
C ILE A 14 5.06 10.58 7.13
N ARG A 15 5.43 9.83 6.09
CA ARG A 15 4.72 9.82 4.80
C ARG A 15 4.34 8.39 4.46
N LEU A 16 3.10 8.20 4.05
CA LEU A 16 2.58 6.93 3.55
C LEU A 16 2.41 7.02 2.04
N HIS A 17 2.92 6.02 1.31
CA HIS A 17 2.64 5.82 -0.10
C HIS A 17 1.73 4.60 -0.25
N ILE A 18 0.66 4.73 -1.03
CA ILE A 18 -0.27 3.65 -1.36
C ILE A 18 -0.24 3.48 -2.88
N THR A 19 -0.05 2.26 -3.34
CA THR A 19 0.02 1.89 -4.76
C THR A 19 -0.58 0.49 -4.96
N SER A 20 -1.01 0.18 -6.17
CA SER A 20 -1.50 -1.15 -6.57
C SER A 20 -0.42 -2.05 -7.16
N SER A 21 0.87 -1.66 -7.10
CA SER A 21 1.98 -2.45 -7.65
C SER A 21 3.31 -2.22 -6.96
N MET A 22 4.20 -3.21 -7.06
CA MET A 22 5.62 -3.11 -6.63
C MET A 22 6.51 -4.02 -7.50
N ALA A 23 6.36 -3.93 -8.82
CA ALA A 23 7.22 -4.65 -9.75
C ALA A 23 8.67 -4.11 -9.66
N PRO A 24 9.71 -4.97 -9.79
CA PRO A 24 9.66 -6.41 -10.07
C PRO A 24 9.58 -7.28 -8.81
N HIS A 25 9.40 -6.70 -7.61
CA HIS A 25 9.36 -7.48 -6.36
C HIS A 25 8.12 -8.38 -6.26
N TYR A 26 6.99 -7.93 -6.82
CA TYR A 26 5.78 -8.73 -7.03
C TYR A 26 5.34 -8.66 -8.49
N ASP A 27 4.80 -9.77 -9.01
CA ASP A 27 4.20 -9.82 -10.33
C ASP A 27 3.01 -8.84 -10.42
N PRO A 28 2.89 -8.06 -11.52
CA PRO A 28 1.76 -7.14 -11.69
C PRO A 28 0.43 -7.89 -11.67
N ASN A 29 -0.60 -7.33 -11.00
CA ASN A 29 -1.96 -7.82 -11.14
C ASN A 29 -2.51 -7.41 -12.52
N PRO A 30 -3.00 -8.35 -13.36
CA PRO A 30 -3.58 -8.04 -14.67
C PRO A 30 -4.89 -7.25 -14.62
N ASN A 31 -5.55 -7.24 -13.46
CA ASN A 31 -6.85 -6.60 -13.18
C ASN A 31 -8.01 -7.15 -14.02
N THR A 32 -7.87 -8.35 -14.61
CA THR A 32 -8.93 -9.00 -15.40
C THR A 32 -9.83 -9.91 -14.55
N GLY A 33 -9.36 -10.29 -13.35
CA GLY A 33 -10.01 -11.30 -12.50
C GLY A 33 -9.66 -12.75 -12.86
N ASN A 34 -8.93 -12.99 -13.95
CA ASN A 34 -8.43 -14.31 -14.32
C ASN A 34 -7.15 -14.67 -13.54
N GLU A 35 -6.67 -15.90 -13.75
CA GLU A 35 -5.43 -16.38 -13.13
C GLU A 35 -4.22 -15.52 -13.53
N ILE A 36 -3.59 -14.89 -12.52
CA ILE A 36 -2.48 -13.94 -12.69
C ILE A 36 -1.33 -14.54 -13.50
N ALA A 37 -0.96 -15.79 -13.21
CA ALA A 37 0.23 -16.42 -13.78
C ALA A 37 0.13 -16.69 -15.30
N THR A 38 -1.08 -16.83 -15.83
CA THR A 38 -1.32 -17.21 -17.24
C THR A 38 -1.99 -16.12 -18.07
N GLU A 39 -2.54 -15.10 -17.42
CA GLU A 39 -3.21 -14.00 -18.10
C GLU A 39 -2.21 -13.19 -18.95
N LYS A 40 -2.60 -12.91 -20.19
CA LYS A 40 -1.78 -12.16 -21.16
C LYS A 40 -2.31 -10.76 -21.40
N ASN A 41 -3.58 -10.51 -21.06
CA ASN A 41 -4.22 -9.22 -21.22
C ASN A 41 -4.11 -8.41 -19.93
N LEU A 42 -3.71 -7.15 -20.04
CA LEU A 42 -3.66 -6.21 -18.93
C LEU A 42 -4.78 -5.18 -19.11
N ILE A 43 -5.58 -4.99 -18.07
CA ILE A 43 -6.61 -3.94 -18.05
C ILE A 43 -6.19 -2.87 -17.05
N SER A 44 -6.28 -1.61 -17.47
CA SER A 44 -6.04 -0.48 -16.58
C SER A 44 -7.17 -0.39 -15.55
N ALA A 45 -6.81 -0.28 -14.27
CA ALA A 45 -7.75 -0.10 -13.18
C ALA A 45 -7.67 1.32 -12.65
N THR A 46 -8.83 1.95 -12.43
CA THR A 46 -8.93 3.15 -11.60
C THR A 46 -9.15 2.72 -10.16
N ASN A 47 -8.10 2.79 -9.35
CA ASN A 47 -8.19 2.51 -7.92
C ASN A 47 -8.53 3.80 -7.15
N THR A 48 -9.47 3.72 -6.21
CA THR A 48 -9.86 4.84 -5.35
C THR A 48 -9.58 4.48 -3.90
N ILE A 49 -8.91 5.38 -3.18
CA ILE A 49 -8.70 5.23 -1.74
C ILE A 49 -9.77 6.06 -1.02
N TYR A 50 -10.73 5.39 -0.41
CA TYR A 50 -11.67 6.04 0.50
C TYR A 50 -11.00 6.23 1.87
N HIS A 51 -10.92 7.48 2.30
CA HIS A 51 -10.32 7.88 3.56
C HIS A 51 -11.10 9.06 4.15
N ASP A 52 -12.32 8.76 4.55
CA ASP A 52 -13.26 9.71 5.13
C ASP A 52 -13.84 9.15 6.43
N ARG A 53 -14.83 9.85 7.01
CA ARG A 53 -15.45 9.46 8.28
C ARG A 53 -16.19 8.12 8.20
N GLU A 54 -16.79 7.81 7.06
CA GLU A 54 -17.55 6.58 6.83
C GLU A 54 -16.62 5.42 6.40
N HIS A 55 -15.48 5.76 5.78
CA HIS A 55 -14.44 4.83 5.35
C HIS A 55 -13.09 5.16 6.02
N PRO A 56 -12.91 4.88 7.33
CA PRO A 56 -11.77 5.36 8.11
C PRO A 56 -10.50 4.50 7.93
N SER A 57 -10.06 4.35 6.68
CA SER A 57 -8.77 3.73 6.31
C SER A 57 -7.65 4.37 7.13
N ARG A 58 -6.72 3.62 7.71
CA ARG A 58 -5.61 4.21 8.50
C ARG A 58 -4.44 3.27 8.60
N ILE A 59 -3.25 3.83 8.83
CA ILE A 59 -2.08 3.06 9.26
C ILE A 59 -2.03 3.03 10.79
N MET A 60 -1.86 1.83 11.35
CA MET A 60 -1.64 1.65 12.79
C MET A 60 -0.14 1.60 13.05
N LEU A 61 0.39 2.59 13.75
CA LEU A 61 1.81 2.64 14.14
C LEU A 61 1.94 2.27 15.63
N PRO A 62 2.81 1.32 16.00
CA PRO A 62 3.07 1.02 17.40
C PRO A 62 3.89 2.17 18.00
N LEU A 63 3.25 3.00 18.82
CA LEU A 63 3.94 4.05 19.55
C LEU A 63 4.56 3.44 20.81
N ILE A 64 5.87 3.63 20.98
CA ILE A 64 6.61 3.14 22.13
C ILE A 64 6.92 4.34 23.02
N GLU A 65 6.36 4.33 24.23
CA GLU A 65 6.67 5.32 25.26
C GLU A 65 8.09 5.09 25.80
N ARG A 66 8.70 6.14 26.31
CA ARG A 66 10.03 6.09 26.96
C ARG A 66 9.89 6.02 28.46
#